data_AF-W7KHE9-F1
#
_entry.id   AF-W7KHE9-F1
#
_cell.length_a   1.000
_cell.length_b   1.000
_cell.length_c   1.000
_cell.angle_alpha   90.00
_cell.angle_beta   90.00
_cell.angle_gamma   90.00
#
_symmetry.space_group_name_H-M   'P 1'
#
loop_
_entity.id
_entity.type
_entity.pdbx_description
1 polymer ?
#
loop_
_entity_poly.entity_id
_entity_poly.type
_entity_poly.pdbx_seq_one_letter_code
_entity_poly.pdbx_strand_id
1 'polypeptide(L)'
;MSPFNSVLENYCSFFSDIDIFFGSKGDFFKYTLKSGVYEVNPPFDIFLINKLIIYILFKLKMDVNHLTFFLIIPYMKDINYYYELLFSSSYLSHFFILQRNTYTFSTRLFEGRENEYISTCDCFVFILQNKKAQIENRIPKKRVLKIKKLWQNVDHI
;
A
#
# COMPACT_ATOMS: atom_id res chain seq x y z
N MET A 1 -7.29 3.88 5.12
CA MET A 1 -8.60 4.03 4.45
C MET A 1 -9.57 4.70 5.41
N SER A 2 -10.74 5.05 4.93
CA SER A 2 -11.86 5.60 5.69
C SER A 2 -13.12 4.79 5.35
N PRO A 3 -14.20 4.89 6.14
CA PRO A 3 -15.47 4.21 5.83
C PRO A 3 -15.99 4.47 4.41
N PHE A 4 -15.71 5.65 3.86
CA PHE A 4 -16.18 6.04 2.54
C PHE A 4 -15.42 5.39 1.38
N ASN A 5 -14.15 5.02 1.59
CA ASN A 5 -13.28 4.55 0.52
C ASN A 5 -12.60 3.20 0.78
N SER A 6 -12.92 2.53 1.89
CA SER A 6 -12.44 1.17 2.15
C SER A 6 -13.07 0.17 1.17
N VAL A 7 -12.24 -0.60 0.48
CA VAL A 7 -12.67 -1.73 -0.37
C VAL A 7 -12.90 -2.99 0.47
N LEU A 8 -12.15 -3.13 1.57
CA LEU A 8 -12.17 -4.30 2.44
C LEU A 8 -12.88 -3.97 3.75
N GLU A 9 -13.54 -4.96 4.34
CA GLU A 9 -14.21 -4.84 5.65
C GLU A 9 -13.27 -4.47 6.80
N ASN A 10 -11.99 -4.86 6.68
CA ASN A 10 -10.97 -4.60 7.70
C ASN A 10 -9.96 -3.59 7.16
N TYR A 11 -9.93 -2.40 7.75
CA TYR A 11 -8.99 -1.34 7.38
C TYR A 11 -8.53 -0.54 8.59
N CYS A 12 -7.40 0.14 8.50
CA CYS A 12 -7.00 1.17 9.47
C CYS A 12 -7.39 2.55 8.95
N SER A 13 -7.72 3.46 9.88
CA SER A 13 -8.17 4.81 9.56
C SER A 13 -7.61 5.85 10.53
N PHE A 14 -7.77 7.13 10.17
CA PHE A 14 -7.22 8.25 10.94
C PHE A 14 -8.12 8.61 12.14
N PHE A 15 -9.44 8.63 11.96
CA PHE A 15 -10.41 8.97 13.00
C PHE A 15 -10.98 7.69 13.63
N SER A 16 -10.12 6.99 14.38
CA SER A 16 -10.44 5.66 14.91
C SER A 16 -11.63 5.63 15.87
N ASP A 17 -11.89 6.73 16.58
CA ASP A 17 -12.99 6.89 17.51
C ASP A 17 -14.37 6.85 16.83
N ILE A 18 -14.45 7.33 15.59
CA ILE A 18 -15.69 7.35 14.81
C ILE A 18 -15.73 6.17 13.82
N ASP A 19 -14.62 5.91 13.12
CA ASP A 19 -14.60 4.94 12.04
C ASP A 19 -14.71 3.49 12.52
N ILE A 20 -14.50 3.22 13.83
CA ILE A 20 -14.62 1.87 14.40
C ILE A 20 -16.02 1.29 14.22
N PHE A 21 -17.06 2.15 14.23
CA PHE A 21 -18.44 1.74 13.99
C PHE A 21 -18.70 1.29 12.55
N PHE A 22 -17.75 1.55 11.64
CA PHE A 22 -17.82 1.21 10.22
C PHE A 22 -16.71 0.24 9.79
N GLY A 23 -16.15 -0.55 10.72
CA GLY A 23 -15.18 -1.61 10.42
C GLY A 23 -13.71 -1.22 10.58
N SER A 24 -13.39 0.04 10.91
CA SER A 24 -12.01 0.43 11.17
C SER A 24 -11.41 -0.35 12.35
N LYS A 25 -10.13 -0.71 12.21
CA LYS A 25 -9.29 -1.31 13.25
C LYS A 25 -8.42 -0.28 13.97
N GLY A 26 -8.67 1.01 13.70
CA GLY A 26 -8.02 2.14 14.34
C GLY A 26 -6.76 2.62 13.62
N ASP A 27 -5.89 3.29 14.37
CA ASP A 27 -4.64 3.86 13.88
C ASP A 27 -3.66 2.76 13.45
N PHE A 28 -3.22 2.81 12.18
CA PHE A 28 -2.30 1.86 11.59
C PHE A 28 -0.98 1.71 12.38
N PHE A 29 -0.48 2.80 12.97
CA PHE A 29 0.77 2.78 13.75
C PHE A 29 0.61 2.09 15.11
N LYS A 30 -0.62 1.94 15.60
CA LYS A 30 -0.96 1.29 16.87
C LYS A 30 -1.57 -0.10 16.67
N TYR A 31 -2.04 -0.40 15.46
CA TYR A 31 -2.67 -1.66 15.13
C TYR A 31 -1.70 -2.85 15.28
N THR A 32 -2.16 -3.90 15.95
CA THR A 32 -1.44 -5.17 16.04
C THR A 32 -1.62 -5.96 14.75
N LEU A 33 -0.59 -5.91 13.90
CA LEU A 33 -0.56 -6.67 12.66
C LEU A 33 -0.68 -8.16 12.93
N LYS A 34 -1.57 -8.81 12.18
CA LYS A 34 -1.72 -10.27 12.13
C LYS A 34 -0.94 -10.81 10.93
N SER A 35 -0.70 -12.11 10.92
CA SER A 35 -0.18 -12.80 9.73
C SER A 35 -1.11 -12.54 8.52
N GLY A 36 -0.55 -12.04 7.41
CA GLY A 36 -1.36 -11.63 6.28
C GLY A 36 -0.66 -10.77 5.22
N VAL A 37 -1.48 -10.29 4.30
CA VAL A 37 -1.10 -9.39 3.20
C VAL A 37 -1.86 -8.08 3.38
N TYR A 38 -1.14 -6.97 3.34
CA TYR A 38 -1.68 -5.63 3.58
C TYR A 38 -1.41 -4.75 2.37
N GLU A 39 -2.45 -4.08 1.88
CA GLU A 39 -2.31 -2.97 0.94
C GLU A 39 -2.18 -1.67 1.73
N VAL A 40 -1.18 -0.86 1.39
CA VAL A 40 -0.90 0.41 2.04
C VAL A 40 -0.74 1.49 0.98
N ASN A 41 -1.79 2.29 0.81
CA ASN A 41 -1.82 3.49 -0.03
C ASN A 41 -2.00 4.71 0.90
N PRO A 42 -0.91 5.29 1.45
CA PRO A 42 -1.00 6.41 2.37
C PRO A 42 -1.41 7.71 1.65
N PRO A 43 -1.94 8.70 2.38
CA PRO A 43 -2.02 10.08 1.90
C PRO A 43 -0.66 10.55 1.37
N PHE A 44 -0.67 11.40 0.35
CA PHE A 44 0.51 11.87 -0.37
C PHE A 44 1.26 12.98 0.38
N ASP A 45 1.55 12.72 1.65
CA ASP A 45 2.35 13.56 2.54
C ASP A 45 3.71 12.89 2.79
N ILE A 46 4.80 13.60 2.47
CA ILE A 46 6.16 13.05 2.50
C ILE A 46 6.54 12.61 3.93
N PHE A 47 6.20 13.40 4.95
CA PHE A 47 6.54 13.08 6.34
C PHE A 47 5.81 11.81 6.81
N LEU A 48 4.52 11.69 6.49
CA LEU A 48 3.73 10.51 6.79
C LEU A 48 4.27 9.28 6.06
N ILE A 49 4.60 9.40 4.78
CA ILE A 49 5.15 8.30 4.00
C ILE A 49 6.50 7.85 4.55
N ASN A 50 7.41 8.77 4.89
CA ASN A 50 8.69 8.43 5.49
C ASN A 50 8.52 7.72 6.84
N LYS A 51 7.63 8.23 7.70
CA LYS A 51 7.27 7.57 8.96
C LYS A 51 6.72 6.16 8.72
N LEU A 52 5.88 6.00 7.70
CA LEU A 52 5.30 4.71 7.31
C LEU A 52 6.36 3.72 6.81
N ILE A 53 7.32 4.17 5.99
CA ILE A 53 8.44 3.35 5.52
C ILE A 53 9.23 2.81 6.72
N ILE A 54 9.62 3.67 7.65
CA ILE A 54 10.36 3.28 8.86
C ILE A 54 9.55 2.27 9.67
N TYR A 55 8.26 2.55 9.89
CA TYR A 55 7.38 1.67 10.66
C TYR A 55 7.23 0.29 10.01
N ILE A 56 6.99 0.23 8.70
CA ILE A 56 6.84 -1.04 7.96
C ILE A 56 8.13 -1.85 8.03
N LEU A 57 9.29 -1.23 7.77
CA LEU A 57 10.58 -1.91 7.86
C LEU A 57 10.87 -2.43 9.28
N PHE A 58 10.52 -1.65 10.31
CA PHE A 58 10.62 -2.08 11.70
C PHE A 58 9.72 -3.30 11.98
N LYS A 59 8.45 -3.28 11.53
CA LYS A 59 7.51 -4.41 11.71
C LYS A 59 7.96 -5.65 10.95
N LEU A 60 8.44 -5.51 9.73
CA LEU A 60 9.01 -6.63 8.96
C LEU A 60 10.23 -7.26 9.65
N LYS A 61 10.98 -6.48 10.43
CA LYS A 61 12.13 -6.97 11.20
C LYS A 61 11.72 -7.66 12.50
N MET A 62 10.75 -7.11 13.23
CA MET A 62 10.44 -7.50 14.60
C MET A 62 9.30 -8.50 14.74
N ASP A 63 8.36 -8.52 13.80
CA ASP A 63 7.15 -9.33 13.95
C ASP A 63 7.40 -10.81 13.66
N VAL A 64 6.77 -11.67 14.45
CA VAL A 64 6.82 -13.15 14.31
C VAL A 64 5.80 -13.68 13.30
N ASN A 65 4.81 -12.85 12.95
CA ASN A 65 3.81 -13.14 11.95
C ASN A 65 4.42 -13.14 10.54
N HIS A 66 3.80 -13.84 9.58
CA HIS A 66 4.19 -13.70 8.18
C HIS A 66 3.56 -12.40 7.63
N LEU A 67 4.38 -11.43 7.26
CA LEU A 67 3.89 -10.11 6.84
C LEU A 67 4.31 -9.83 5.40
N THR A 68 3.33 -9.48 4.57
CA THR A 68 3.52 -8.96 3.22
C THR A 68 2.83 -7.60 3.11
N PHE A 69 3.55 -6.58 2.62
CA PHE A 69 3.00 -5.26 2.33
C PHE A 69 3.10 -4.96 0.83
N PHE A 70 1.98 -4.52 0.25
CA PHE A 70 1.94 -3.79 -1.01
C PHE A 70 1.90 -2.31 -0.68
N LEU A 71 3.07 -1.68 -0.65
CA LEU A 71 3.23 -0.26 -0.38
C LEU A 71 3.14 0.51 -1.70
N ILE A 72 2.07 1.27 -1.88
CA ILE A 72 1.73 2.02 -3.07
C ILE A 72 1.97 3.50 -2.76
N ILE A 73 3.01 4.09 -3.33
CA ILE A 73 3.40 5.46 -3.00
C ILE A 73 3.75 6.26 -4.26
N PRO A 74 3.36 7.54 -4.34
CA PRO A 74 3.62 8.36 -5.51
C PRO A 74 5.12 8.56 -5.71
N TYR A 75 5.56 8.64 -6.96
CA TYR A 75 6.89 9.10 -7.30
C TYR A 75 6.96 10.61 -7.15
N MET A 76 7.78 11.07 -6.21
CA MET A 76 8.04 12.48 -5.93
C MET A 76 9.53 12.74 -6.08
N LYS A 77 9.90 13.78 -6.83
CA LYS A 77 11.30 14.23 -6.93
C LYS A 77 11.63 15.12 -5.73
N ASP A 78 11.70 14.51 -4.54
CA ASP A 78 12.04 15.20 -3.30
C ASP A 78 13.18 14.47 -2.59
N ILE A 79 14.23 15.20 -2.20
CA ILE A 79 15.41 14.66 -1.52
C ILE A 79 15.09 14.09 -0.14
N ASN A 80 14.00 14.55 0.49
CA ASN A 80 13.57 14.08 1.79
C ASN A 80 12.88 12.71 1.71
N TYR A 81 12.63 12.18 0.51
CA TYR A 81 11.89 10.94 0.35
C TYR A 81 12.78 9.70 0.54
N TYR A 82 12.38 8.78 1.41
CA TYR A 82 13.22 7.62 1.79
C TYR A 82 13.11 6.41 0.85
N TYR A 83 13.10 6.62 -0.47
CA TYR A 83 13.06 5.51 -1.43
C TYR A 83 14.23 4.55 -1.27
N GLU A 84 15.42 5.07 -0.98
CA GLU A 84 16.64 4.27 -0.84
C GLU A 84 16.52 3.21 0.25
N LEU A 85 15.83 3.51 1.36
CA LEU A 85 15.59 2.53 2.42
C LEU A 85 14.76 1.34 1.94
N LEU A 86 13.84 1.56 1.00
CA LEU A 86 13.03 0.50 0.41
C LEU A 86 13.86 -0.32 -0.57
N PHE A 87 14.62 0.34 -1.46
CA PHE A 87 15.46 -0.34 -2.45
C PHE A 87 16.59 -1.16 -1.85
N SER A 88 17.21 -0.68 -0.77
CA SER A 88 18.29 -1.39 -0.07
C SER A 88 17.79 -2.43 0.94
N SER A 89 16.47 -2.53 1.16
CA SER A 89 15.91 -3.40 2.18
C SER A 89 15.99 -4.87 1.78
N SER A 90 16.47 -5.73 2.67
CA SER A 90 16.41 -7.20 2.50
C SER A 90 14.97 -7.75 2.47
N TYR A 91 13.98 -6.93 2.85
CA TYR A 91 12.57 -7.29 2.81
C TYR A 91 11.94 -7.02 1.44
N LEU A 92 12.61 -6.26 0.57
CA LEU A 92 12.12 -5.99 -0.78
C LEU A 92 12.13 -7.29 -1.59
N SER A 93 10.94 -7.76 -1.95
CA SER A 93 10.76 -8.96 -2.77
C SER A 93 10.66 -8.60 -4.25
N HIS A 94 9.83 -7.60 -4.55
CA HIS A 94 9.66 -7.05 -5.90
C HIS A 94 9.27 -5.57 -5.82
N PHE A 95 9.50 -4.84 -6.90
CA PHE A 95 8.88 -3.54 -7.10
C PHE A 95 8.52 -3.36 -8.57
N PHE A 96 7.59 -2.45 -8.85
CA PHE A 96 7.34 -1.95 -10.20
C PHE A 96 6.79 -0.53 -10.15
N ILE A 97 6.90 0.16 -11.29
CA ILE A 97 6.33 1.48 -11.51
C ILE A 97 5.05 1.34 -12.31
N LEU A 98 3.98 1.98 -11.84
CA LEU A 98 2.83 2.36 -12.62
C LEU A 98 3.13 3.73 -13.23
N GLN A 99 3.23 3.79 -14.56
CA GLN A 99 3.53 5.04 -15.26
C GLN A 99 2.28 5.91 -15.29
N ARG A 100 2.45 7.23 -15.17
CA ARG A 100 1.37 8.19 -15.40
C ARG A 100 0.64 7.89 -16.70
N ASN A 101 -0.66 8.15 -16.71
CA ASN A 101 -1.58 7.91 -17.82
C ASN A 101 -1.76 6.44 -18.20
N THR A 102 -1.26 5.49 -17.40
CA THR A 102 -1.45 4.05 -17.64
C THR A 102 -2.22 3.35 -16.54
N TYR A 103 -2.70 4.05 -15.51
CA TYR A 103 -3.50 3.46 -14.44
C TYR A 103 -4.51 4.47 -13.90
N THR A 104 -5.47 3.98 -13.13
CA THR A 104 -6.57 4.77 -12.60
C THR A 104 -6.53 4.79 -11.07
N PHE A 105 -7.12 5.83 -10.48
CA PHE A 105 -7.49 5.85 -9.07
C PHE A 105 -8.98 6.14 -8.97
N SER A 106 -9.67 5.49 -8.04
CA SER A 106 -11.09 5.74 -7.82
C SER A 106 -11.31 6.69 -6.65
N THR A 107 -12.20 7.67 -6.85
CA THR A 107 -12.72 8.46 -5.74
C THR A 107 -13.99 7.78 -5.26
N ARG A 108 -13.86 6.85 -4.31
CA ARG A 108 -15.02 6.37 -3.55
C ARG A 108 -15.41 7.44 -2.53
N LEU A 109 -16.08 8.47 -3.05
CA LEU A 109 -16.66 9.54 -2.26
C LEU A 109 -18.17 9.35 -2.29
N PHE A 110 -18.71 8.87 -1.17
CA PHE A 110 -20.14 8.60 -0.96
C PHE A 110 -20.71 7.44 -1.81
N GLU A 111 -21.79 6.81 -1.32
CA GLU A 111 -22.38 5.56 -1.85
C GLU A 111 -22.91 5.62 -3.31
N GLY A 112 -22.76 6.75 -4.02
CA GLY A 112 -23.47 6.99 -5.27
C GLY A 112 -22.67 7.12 -6.56
N ARG A 113 -21.36 7.45 -6.54
CA ARG A 113 -20.56 7.65 -7.77
C ARG A 113 -19.09 7.30 -7.56
N GLU A 114 -18.72 6.06 -7.85
CA GLU A 114 -17.31 5.73 -8.05
C GLU A 114 -16.90 6.30 -9.41
N ASN A 115 -16.13 7.39 -9.38
CA ASN A 115 -15.48 7.91 -10.57
C ASN A 115 -14.05 7.39 -10.60
N GLU A 116 -13.67 6.80 -11.72
CA GLU A 116 -12.28 6.50 -12.01
C GLU A 116 -11.61 7.66 -12.72
N TYR A 117 -10.40 7.99 -12.28
CA TYR A 117 -9.59 9.04 -12.88
C TYR A 117 -8.27 8.45 -13.33
N ILE A 118 -7.88 8.76 -14.56
CA ILE A 118 -6.55 8.45 -15.06
C ILE A 118 -5.52 9.19 -14.21
N SER A 119 -4.59 8.47 -13.59
CA SER A 119 -3.57 9.07 -12.77
C SER A 119 -2.55 9.82 -13.61
N THR A 120 -2.30 11.06 -13.27
CA THR A 120 -1.31 11.91 -13.94
C THR A 120 0.07 11.81 -13.30
N CYS A 121 0.26 11.01 -12.25
CA CYS A 121 1.51 10.83 -11.53
C CYS A 121 2.09 9.42 -11.73
N ASP A 122 3.41 9.25 -11.68
CA ASP A 122 3.99 7.91 -11.61
C ASP A 122 3.84 7.39 -10.17
N CYS A 123 3.62 6.09 -9.99
CA CYS A 123 3.49 5.48 -8.67
C CYS A 123 4.40 4.27 -8.55
N PHE A 124 5.11 4.16 -7.43
CA PHE A 124 5.80 2.95 -7.07
C PHE A 124 4.86 2.00 -6.36
N VAL A 125 5.00 0.71 -6.68
CA VAL A 125 4.44 -0.39 -5.89
C VAL A 125 5.60 -1.23 -5.40
N PHE A 126 5.84 -1.18 -4.10
CA PHE A 126 6.82 -2.03 -3.42
C PHE A 126 6.11 -3.22 -2.79
N ILE A 127 6.63 -4.42 -3.05
CA ILE A 127 6.18 -5.66 -2.42
C ILE A 127 7.25 -6.06 -1.39
N LEU A 128 6.95 -5.82 -0.12
CA LEU A 128 7.85 -6.07 1.00
C LEU A 128 7.37 -7.30 1.77
N GLN A 129 8.25 -8.26 2.01
CA GLN A 129 7.94 -9.49 2.74
C GLN A 129 9.02 -9.75 3.80
N ASN A 130 8.61 -10.11 5.01
CA ASN A 130 9.57 -10.58 6.01
C ASN A 130 10.04 -12.00 5.67
N LYS A 131 11.08 -12.49 6.35
CA LYS A 131 11.69 -13.80 6.05
C LYS A 131 10.66 -14.94 6.05
N LYS A 132 9.76 -14.93 7.03
CA LYS A 132 8.70 -15.93 7.15
C LYS A 132 7.75 -15.87 5.95
N ALA A 133 7.32 -14.68 5.56
CA ALA A 133 6.48 -14.49 4.39
C ALA A 133 7.16 -14.86 3.06
N GLN A 134 8.46 -14.59 2.93
CA GLN A 134 9.23 -15.01 1.75
C GLN A 134 9.28 -16.53 1.57
N ILE A 135 9.04 -17.29 2.64
CA ILE A 135 8.96 -18.76 2.62
C ILE A 135 7.51 -19.23 2.44
N GLU A 136 6.60 -18.76 3.29
CA GLU A 136 5.23 -19.29 3.39
C GLU A 136 4.28 -18.76 2.32
N ASN A 137 4.41 -17.48 1.94
CA ASN A 137 3.55 -16.81 0.96
C ASN A 137 4.37 -16.04 -0.08
N ARG A 138 5.44 -16.67 -0.57
CA ARG A 138 6.30 -16.11 -1.62
C ARG A 138 5.50 -15.66 -2.84
N ILE A 139 5.73 -14.44 -3.30
CA ILE A 139 5.09 -13.93 -4.52
C ILE A 139 6.01 -14.18 -5.73
N PRO A 140 5.63 -15.04 -6.69
CA PRO A 140 6.44 -15.31 -7.86
C PRO A 140 6.37 -14.15 -8.87
N LYS A 141 7.48 -13.90 -9.60
CA LYS A 141 7.59 -12.83 -10.60
C LYS A 141 6.45 -12.83 -11.64
N LYS A 142 5.98 -14.01 -12.07
CA LYS A 142 4.83 -14.15 -12.99
C LYS A 142 3.53 -13.54 -12.41
N ARG A 143 3.30 -13.71 -11.10
CA ARG A 143 2.14 -13.13 -10.42
C ARG A 143 2.28 -11.61 -10.31
N VAL A 144 3.48 -11.10 -10.01
CA VAL A 144 3.76 -9.65 -10.01
C VAL A 144 3.50 -9.03 -11.38
N LEU A 145 3.96 -9.67 -12.45
CA LEU A 145 3.69 -9.21 -13.82
C LEU A 145 2.20 -9.21 -14.15
N LYS A 146 1.43 -10.21 -13.69
CA LYS A 146 -0.02 -10.24 -13.85
C LYS A 146 -0.69 -9.07 -13.11
N ILE A 147 -0.31 -8.82 -11.86
CA ILE A 147 -0.83 -7.70 -11.06
C ILE A 147 -0.51 -6.36 -11.75
N LYS A 148 0.75 -6.14 -12.13
CA LYS A 148 1.18 -4.93 -12.83
C LYS A 148 0.33 -4.68 -14.08
N LYS A 149 0.14 -5.69 -14.94
CA LYS A 149 -0.68 -5.56 -16.14
C LYS A 149 -2.14 -5.22 -15.82
N LEU A 150 -2.70 -5.82 -14.78
CA LEU A 150 -4.07 -5.58 -14.36
C LEU A 150 -4.27 -4.15 -13.83
N TRP A 151 -3.28 -3.62 -13.13
CA TRP A 151 -3.30 -2.25 -12.61
C TRP A 151 -2.91 -1.19 -13.65
N GLN A 152 -2.19 -1.56 -14.71
CA GLN A 152 -1.85 -0.68 -15.83
C GLN A 152 -2.94 -0.60 -16.92
N ASN A 153 -4.17 -0.96 -16.59
CA ASN A 153 -5.22 -1.02 -17.60
C ASN A 153 -6.14 0.20 -17.51
N VAL A 154 -6.04 1.08 -18.51
CA VAL A 154 -6.94 2.24 -18.69
C VAL A 154 -8.11 1.95 -19.62
N ASP A 155 -8.12 0.80 -20.30
CA ASP A 155 -9.20 0.41 -21.24
C ASP A 155 -10.54 0.09 -20.52
N HIS A 156 -10.58 0.22 -19.20
CA HIS A 156 -11.75 0.03 -18.36
C HIS A 156 -12.52 1.32 -18.05
N ILE A 157 -11.99 2.50 -18.44
CA ILE A 157 -12.67 3.81 -18.41
C ILE A 157 -13.31 4.07 -19.77
#